data_AF-A0AAJ1TL60-F1
#
_entry.id   AF-A0AAJ1TL60-F1
#
_cell.length_a   1.000
_cell.length_b   1.000
_cell.length_c   1.000
_cell.angle_alpha   90.00
_cell.angle_beta   90.00
_cell.angle_gamma   90.00
#
_symmetry.space_group_name_H-M   'P 1'
#
loop_
_entity.id
_entity.type
_entity.pdbx_description
1 polymer ?
#
loop_
_entity_poly.entity_id
_entity_poly.type
_entity_poly.pdbx_seq_one_letter_code
_entity_poly.pdbx_strand_id
1 'polypeptide(L)'
;MRIAEWLTYAGIDQLKQLHGYYGCEQTDQHSKHELICSLLRQISKKSYIHNLLEGCSTTELRFIELITLDPSPAYTMEELLAKGRAALSGEEGTPRSFVVAALKKGWLFPGYSHQTQYLYHMPSDTREQIQQAFVQSYIPFQQSHSPNCYRDEENQMIYDLQRFLRYLQQDIVRLTQDQAIYRQQFKQILQTFAIPEEPIKSGGPRFGFGRMYHLYPNRFSLLYDYAYYEKYILEDQGYLGVTFYLAPKLNLSNLLYPVE
;
A
#
# COMPACT_ATOMS: atom_id res chain seq x y z
N MET A 1 -22.43 0.77 -2.66
CA MET A 1 -23.50 1.25 -3.55
C MET A 1 -23.21 0.76 -4.95
N ARG A 2 -24.23 0.23 -5.62
CA ARG A 2 -24.15 -0.29 -7.00
C ARG A 2 -24.34 0.82 -8.02
N ILE A 3 -23.96 0.58 -9.28
CA ILE A 3 -24.02 1.61 -10.32
C ILE A 3 -25.46 2.12 -10.56
N ALA A 4 -26.46 1.24 -10.46
CA ALA A 4 -27.87 1.62 -10.59
C ALA A 4 -28.31 2.69 -9.57
N GLU A 5 -27.79 2.60 -8.34
CA GLU A 5 -28.07 3.59 -7.30
C GLU A 5 -27.39 4.92 -7.65
N TRP A 6 -26.12 4.89 -8.07
CA TRP A 6 -25.38 6.09 -8.49
C TRP A 6 -26.03 6.82 -9.67
N LEU A 7 -26.52 6.10 -10.67
CA LEU A 7 -27.24 6.67 -11.80
C LEU A 7 -28.55 7.35 -11.38
N THR A 8 -29.18 6.88 -10.29
CA THR A 8 -30.39 7.52 -9.74
C THR A 8 -30.07 8.88 -9.12
N TYR A 9 -28.89 9.06 -8.52
CA TYR A 9 -28.44 10.33 -7.96
C TYR A 9 -27.80 11.26 -9.00
N ALA A 10 -27.31 10.72 -10.11
CA ALA A 10 -26.69 11.50 -11.18
C ALA A 10 -27.67 12.54 -11.78
N GLY A 11 -27.13 13.71 -12.12
CA GLY A 11 -27.84 14.75 -12.84
C GLY A 11 -28.09 14.35 -14.30
N ILE A 12 -29.10 14.97 -14.94
CA ILE A 12 -29.46 14.67 -16.34
C ILE A 12 -28.27 14.90 -17.30
N ASP A 13 -27.48 15.94 -17.06
CA ASP A 13 -26.33 16.25 -17.93
C ASP A 13 -25.25 15.18 -17.86
N GLN A 14 -24.98 14.65 -16.66
CA GLN A 14 -24.05 13.53 -16.47
C GLN A 14 -24.59 12.26 -17.16
N LEU A 15 -25.88 12.00 -17.05
CA LEU A 15 -26.51 10.86 -17.73
C LEU A 15 -26.44 10.98 -19.25
N LYS A 16 -26.66 12.18 -19.82
CA LYS A 16 -26.49 12.44 -21.26
C LYS A 16 -25.05 12.27 -21.70
N GLN A 17 -24.09 12.73 -20.90
CA GLN A 17 -22.68 12.57 -21.19
C GLN A 17 -22.27 11.08 -21.22
N LEU A 18 -22.75 10.30 -20.24
CA LEU A 18 -22.58 8.85 -20.24
C LEU A 18 -23.23 8.25 -21.47
N HIS A 19 -24.48 8.57 -21.77
CA HIS A 19 -25.19 8.01 -22.93
C HIS A 19 -24.43 8.25 -24.25
N GLY A 20 -23.90 9.45 -24.44
CA GLY A 20 -23.03 9.79 -25.58
C GLY A 20 -21.70 9.02 -25.61
N TYR A 21 -21.08 8.78 -24.45
CA TYR A 21 -19.87 7.95 -24.36
C TYR A 21 -20.14 6.47 -24.69
N TYR A 22 -21.26 5.94 -24.20
CA TYR A 22 -21.62 4.54 -24.31
C TYR A 22 -22.26 4.18 -25.67
N GLY A 23 -22.46 5.16 -26.55
CA GLY A 23 -23.04 4.97 -27.88
C GLY A 23 -24.47 4.43 -27.82
N CYS A 24 -25.20 4.72 -26.74
CA CYS A 24 -26.60 4.35 -26.64
C CYS A 24 -27.38 5.06 -27.75
N GLU A 25 -28.24 4.33 -28.48
CA GLU A 25 -28.98 4.88 -29.63
C GLU A 25 -29.70 6.17 -29.26
N GLN A 26 -29.64 7.16 -30.16
CA GLN A 26 -30.33 8.45 -30.06
C GLN A 26 -31.84 8.24 -30.21
N THR A 27 -32.47 7.63 -29.23
CA THR A 27 -33.89 7.85 -28.98
C THR A 27 -34.02 9.21 -28.32
N ASP A 28 -35.01 10.01 -28.74
CA ASP A 28 -35.42 11.32 -28.18
C ASP A 28 -35.89 11.20 -26.71
N GLN A 29 -35.03 10.65 -25.83
CA GLN A 29 -35.34 10.27 -24.46
C GLN A 29 -35.00 11.42 -23.55
N HIS A 30 -35.99 12.27 -23.31
CA HIS A 30 -35.90 13.37 -22.37
C HIS A 30 -36.09 12.93 -20.91
N SER A 31 -36.52 11.69 -20.68
CA SER A 31 -36.78 11.19 -19.32
C SER A 31 -35.52 10.63 -18.66
N LYS A 32 -35.23 11.10 -17.45
CA LYS A 32 -34.15 10.56 -16.60
C LYS A 32 -34.24 9.04 -16.44
N HIS A 33 -35.46 8.51 -16.31
CA HIS A 33 -35.67 7.07 -16.16
C HIS A 33 -35.23 6.29 -17.40
N GLU A 34 -35.57 6.77 -18.59
CA GLU A 34 -35.19 6.13 -19.85
C GLU A 34 -33.68 6.14 -20.07
N LEU A 35 -33.02 7.27 -19.77
CA LEU A 35 -31.56 7.38 -19.82
C LEU A 35 -30.89 6.35 -18.90
N ILE A 36 -31.37 6.21 -17.67
CA ILE A 36 -30.84 5.23 -16.71
C ILE A 36 -31.05 3.80 -17.23
N CYS A 37 -32.26 3.47 -17.71
CA CYS A 37 -32.57 2.13 -18.22
C CYS A 37 -31.73 1.76 -19.45
N SER A 38 -31.52 2.71 -20.37
CA SER A 38 -30.67 2.52 -21.55
C SER A 38 -29.20 2.29 -21.17
N LEU A 39 -28.68 3.12 -20.26
CA LEU A 39 -27.32 2.97 -19.72
C LEU A 39 -27.11 1.63 -19.02
N LEU A 40 -28.03 1.24 -18.14
CA LEU A 40 -27.94 -0.04 -17.42
C LEU A 40 -27.98 -1.24 -18.37
N ARG A 41 -28.78 -1.18 -19.44
CA ARG A 41 -28.81 -2.25 -20.47
C ARG A 41 -27.47 -2.38 -21.20
N GLN A 42 -26.77 -1.28 -21.44
CA GLN A 42 -25.47 -1.29 -22.10
C GLN A 42 -24.36 -1.73 -21.14
N ILE A 43 -24.32 -1.16 -19.92
CA ILE A 43 -23.29 -1.44 -18.92
C ILE A 43 -23.36 -2.89 -18.40
N SER A 44 -24.56 -3.48 -18.34
CA SER A 44 -24.73 -4.87 -17.87
C SER A 44 -24.17 -5.94 -18.82
N LYS A 45 -23.72 -5.58 -20.02
CA LYS A 45 -23.09 -6.54 -20.96
C LYS A 45 -21.71 -6.96 -20.43
N LYS A 46 -21.52 -8.26 -20.20
CA LYS A 46 -20.25 -8.82 -19.66
C LYS A 46 -19.00 -8.44 -20.46
N SER A 47 -19.10 -8.32 -21.78
CA SER A 47 -17.98 -7.94 -22.65
C SER A 47 -17.62 -6.46 -22.58
N TYR A 48 -18.46 -5.63 -21.96
CA TYR A 48 -18.31 -4.18 -21.98
C TYR A 48 -17.04 -3.72 -21.25
N ILE A 49 -16.87 -4.13 -19.99
CA ILE A 49 -15.70 -3.74 -19.19
C ILE A 49 -14.41 -4.24 -19.84
N HIS A 50 -14.43 -5.44 -20.41
CA HIS A 50 -13.28 -5.98 -21.13
C HIS A 50 -12.89 -5.08 -22.31
N ASN A 51 -13.82 -4.77 -23.20
CA ASN A 51 -13.58 -3.91 -24.36
C ASN A 51 -13.12 -2.50 -23.94
N LEU A 52 -13.65 -1.99 -22.83
CA LEU A 52 -13.30 -0.70 -22.29
C LEU A 52 -11.86 -0.67 -21.77
N LEU A 53 -11.41 -1.73 -21.11
CA LEU A 53 -10.03 -1.88 -20.64
C LEU A 53 -9.05 -2.08 -21.81
N GLU A 54 -9.42 -2.87 -22.83
CA GLU A 54 -8.58 -3.05 -24.03
C GLU A 54 -8.33 -1.73 -24.80
N GLY A 55 -9.29 -0.81 -24.77
CA GLY A 55 -9.14 0.51 -25.41
C GLY A 55 -8.37 1.55 -24.59
N CYS A 56 -7.94 1.22 -23.36
CA CYS A 56 -7.22 2.16 -22.50
C CYS A 56 -5.72 2.19 -22.80
N SER A 57 -5.11 3.36 -22.66
CA SER A 57 -3.64 3.45 -22.68
C SER A 57 -3.03 2.77 -21.45
N THR A 58 -1.73 2.47 -21.49
CA THR A 58 -0.99 1.90 -20.35
C THR A 58 -1.09 2.76 -19.09
N THR A 59 -1.04 4.09 -19.23
CA THR A 59 -1.15 5.01 -18.10
C THR A 59 -2.57 5.10 -17.56
N GLU A 60 -3.59 5.02 -18.42
CA GLU A 60 -4.98 4.88 -17.98
C GLU A 60 -5.21 3.57 -17.23
N LEU A 61 -4.67 2.45 -17.73
CA LEU A 61 -4.75 1.14 -17.07
C LEU A 61 -4.13 1.18 -15.67
N ARG A 62 -2.92 1.72 -15.53
CA ARG A 62 -2.28 1.90 -14.20
C ARG A 62 -3.15 2.73 -13.26
N PHE A 63 -3.77 3.81 -13.74
CA PHE A 63 -4.66 4.62 -12.92
C PHE A 63 -5.87 3.81 -12.45
N ILE A 64 -6.48 3.02 -13.35
CA ILE A 64 -7.62 2.15 -13.03
C ILE A 64 -7.21 1.10 -12.00
N GLU A 65 -6.05 0.46 -12.17
CA GLU A 65 -5.50 -0.50 -11.19
C GLU A 65 -5.38 0.15 -9.80
N LEU A 66 -4.79 1.35 -9.72
CA LEU A 66 -4.60 2.08 -8.46
C LEU A 66 -5.92 2.43 -7.75
N ILE A 67 -6.98 2.77 -8.47
CA ILE A 67 -8.29 3.06 -7.86
C ILE A 67 -9.12 1.79 -7.59
N THR A 68 -8.88 0.71 -8.32
CA THR A 68 -9.70 -0.50 -8.22
C THR A 68 -9.16 -1.45 -7.14
N LEU A 69 -7.83 -1.53 -6.98
CA LEU A 69 -7.17 -2.39 -5.99
C LEU A 69 -7.11 -1.76 -4.60
N ASP A 70 -7.35 -0.46 -4.49
CA ASP A 70 -7.50 0.20 -3.19
C ASP A 70 -8.87 -0.12 -2.59
N PRO A 71 -8.93 -0.66 -1.36
CA PRO A 71 -10.19 -1.03 -0.71
C PRO A 71 -11.08 0.19 -0.38
N SER A 72 -10.53 1.40 -0.38
CA SER A 72 -11.24 2.62 0.00
C SER A 72 -12.55 2.80 -0.79
N PRO A 73 -13.69 3.07 -0.14
CA PRO A 73 -15.00 3.18 -0.81
C PRO A 73 -15.22 4.53 -1.51
N ALA A 74 -14.36 5.51 -1.23
CA ALA A 74 -14.43 6.85 -1.73
C ALA A 74 -13.03 7.48 -1.76
N TYR A 75 -12.85 8.51 -2.57
CA TYR A 75 -11.60 9.24 -2.73
C TYR A 75 -11.83 10.74 -2.71
N THR A 76 -10.91 11.48 -2.11
CA THR A 76 -10.81 12.93 -2.32
C THR A 76 -10.19 13.23 -3.69
N MET A 77 -10.36 14.47 -4.17
CA MET A 77 -9.66 14.91 -5.40
C MET A 77 -8.14 14.81 -5.26
N GLU A 78 -7.57 15.09 -4.07
CA GLU A 78 -6.13 15.03 -3.85
C GLU A 78 -5.58 13.60 -3.96
N GLU A 79 -6.28 12.62 -3.39
CA GLU A 79 -5.95 11.21 -3.51
C GLU A 79 -6.01 10.74 -4.97
N LEU A 80 -7.06 11.14 -5.71
CA LEU A 80 -7.18 10.81 -7.12
C LEU A 80 -6.05 11.45 -7.95
N LEU A 81 -5.67 12.69 -7.66
CA LEU A 81 -4.53 13.34 -8.33
C LEU A 81 -3.20 12.68 -7.96
N ALA A 82 -3.03 12.23 -6.72
CA ALA A 82 -1.85 11.48 -6.30
C ALA A 82 -1.74 10.14 -7.04
N LYS A 83 -2.86 9.41 -7.16
CA LYS A 83 -2.93 8.18 -7.97
C LYS A 83 -2.68 8.44 -9.45
N GLY A 84 -3.22 9.53 -9.99
CA GLY A 84 -2.95 9.96 -11.36
C GLY A 84 -1.46 10.27 -11.60
N ARG A 85 -0.78 10.93 -10.64
CA ARG A 85 0.67 11.14 -10.70
C ARG A 85 1.44 9.82 -10.64
N ALA A 86 1.04 8.91 -9.76
CA ALA A 86 1.67 7.58 -9.66
C ALA A 86 1.49 6.77 -10.96
N ALA A 87 0.31 6.86 -11.60
CA ALA A 87 0.02 6.18 -12.86
C ALA A 87 0.91 6.66 -14.02
N LEU A 88 1.26 7.95 -14.05
CA LEU A 88 2.21 8.49 -15.03
C LEU A 88 3.61 7.89 -14.88
N SER A 89 4.04 7.51 -13.67
CA SER A 89 5.36 6.93 -13.44
C SER A 89 6.52 7.77 -13.99
N GLY A 90 6.37 9.11 -13.96
CA GLY A 90 7.35 10.05 -14.52
C GLY A 90 7.19 10.37 -16.01
N GLU A 91 6.20 9.79 -16.69
CA GLU A 91 5.81 10.16 -18.05
C GLU A 91 5.10 11.53 -18.09
N GLU A 92 5.20 12.24 -19.22
CA GLU A 92 4.50 13.51 -19.45
C GLU A 92 2.97 13.31 -19.48
N GLY A 93 2.24 14.17 -18.76
CA GLY A 93 0.78 14.08 -18.73
C GLY A 93 0.13 14.88 -17.62
N THR A 94 -1.19 15.01 -17.68
CA THR A 94 -1.97 15.71 -16.64
C THR A 94 -2.73 14.71 -15.78
N PRO A 95 -2.41 14.55 -14.48
CA PRO A 95 -3.10 13.62 -13.58
C PRO A 95 -4.63 13.84 -13.55
N ARG A 96 -5.05 15.09 -13.70
CA ARG A 96 -6.46 15.48 -13.73
C ARG A 96 -7.22 14.89 -14.92
N SER A 97 -6.53 14.62 -16.04
CA SER A 97 -7.16 14.02 -17.23
C SER A 97 -7.68 12.62 -16.95
N PHE A 98 -6.98 11.81 -16.15
CA PHE A 98 -7.45 10.48 -15.72
C PHE A 98 -8.72 10.57 -14.88
N VAL A 99 -8.78 11.52 -13.94
CA VAL A 99 -9.97 11.74 -13.11
C VAL A 99 -11.16 12.14 -13.97
N VAL A 100 -10.96 13.08 -14.89
CA VAL A 100 -11.99 13.50 -15.83
C VAL A 100 -12.44 12.31 -16.69
N ALA A 101 -11.51 11.52 -17.23
CA ALA A 101 -11.82 10.35 -18.03
C ALA A 101 -12.65 9.32 -17.23
N ALA A 102 -12.27 9.02 -15.99
CA ALA A 102 -12.99 8.10 -15.13
C ALA A 102 -14.43 8.59 -14.82
N LEU A 103 -14.63 9.90 -14.64
CA LEU A 103 -15.96 10.50 -14.52
C LEU A 103 -16.76 10.38 -15.83
N LYS A 104 -16.14 10.67 -16.98
CA LYS A 104 -16.79 10.56 -18.31
C LYS A 104 -17.21 9.11 -18.61
N LYS A 105 -16.37 8.15 -18.21
CA LYS A 105 -16.59 6.71 -18.40
C LYS A 105 -17.57 6.13 -17.38
N GLY A 106 -17.96 6.88 -16.35
CA GLY A 106 -18.87 6.38 -15.30
C GLY A 106 -18.23 5.36 -14.36
N TRP A 107 -16.91 5.42 -14.20
CA TRP A 107 -16.19 4.63 -13.19
C TRP A 107 -16.18 5.30 -11.84
N LEU A 108 -16.19 6.62 -11.83
CA LEU A 108 -16.30 7.45 -10.64
C LEU A 108 -17.55 8.31 -10.72
N PHE A 109 -18.15 8.54 -9.56
CA PHE A 109 -19.29 9.43 -9.37
C PHE A 109 -18.99 10.41 -8.23
N PRO A 110 -19.31 11.70 -8.38
CA PRO A 110 -19.25 12.62 -7.25
C PRO A 110 -20.29 12.23 -6.20
N GLY A 111 -19.99 12.49 -4.92
CA GLY A 111 -20.96 12.27 -3.84
C GLY A 111 -22.22 13.12 -4.00
N TYR A 112 -23.36 12.58 -3.58
CA TYR A 112 -24.69 13.16 -3.79
C TYR A 112 -25.25 13.91 -2.57
N SER A 113 -24.57 13.85 -1.42
CA SER A 113 -25.00 14.49 -0.18
C SER A 113 -24.04 15.60 0.24
N HIS A 114 -24.50 16.54 1.08
CA HIS A 114 -23.63 17.59 1.63
C HIS A 114 -22.39 17.04 2.37
N GLN A 115 -22.51 15.86 2.97
CA GLN A 115 -21.40 15.20 3.67
C GLN A 115 -20.40 14.53 2.70
N THR A 116 -20.83 14.19 1.48
CA THR A 116 -20.03 13.43 0.50
C THR A 116 -19.67 14.24 -0.75
N GLN A 117 -20.12 15.49 -0.87
CA GLN A 117 -19.95 16.33 -2.09
C GLN A 117 -18.50 16.53 -2.54
N TYR A 118 -17.53 16.36 -1.63
CA TYR A 118 -16.09 16.47 -1.92
C TYR A 118 -15.41 15.12 -2.19
N LEU A 119 -16.18 14.04 -2.14
CA LEU A 119 -15.72 12.67 -2.35
C LEU A 119 -16.19 12.14 -3.70
N TYR A 120 -15.39 11.24 -4.24
CA TYR A 120 -15.63 10.52 -5.48
C TYR A 120 -15.73 9.05 -5.17
N HIS A 121 -16.78 8.41 -5.67
CA HIS A 121 -17.12 7.04 -5.35
C HIS A 121 -17.03 6.16 -6.58
N MET A 122 -16.48 4.96 -6.38
CA MET A 122 -16.53 3.89 -7.37
C MET A 122 -17.70 2.96 -7.03
N PRO A 123 -18.61 2.66 -7.96
CA PRO A 123 -19.64 1.66 -7.74
C PRO A 123 -19.01 0.30 -7.44
N SER A 124 -19.55 -0.42 -6.45
CA SER A 124 -18.95 -1.68 -5.97
C SER A 124 -18.98 -2.77 -7.05
N ASP A 125 -20.06 -2.84 -7.81
CA ASP A 125 -20.22 -3.76 -8.95
C ASP A 125 -19.29 -3.41 -10.11
N THR A 126 -19.09 -2.13 -10.41
CA THR A 126 -18.09 -1.70 -11.41
C THR A 126 -16.67 -2.11 -10.97
N ARG A 127 -16.34 -1.93 -9.68
CA ARG A 127 -15.06 -2.37 -9.11
C ARG A 127 -14.88 -3.88 -9.27
N GLU A 128 -15.85 -4.68 -8.84
CA GLU A 128 -15.82 -6.13 -8.95
C GLU A 128 -15.62 -6.59 -10.40
N GLN A 129 -16.32 -5.98 -11.36
CA GLN A 129 -16.19 -6.32 -12.78
C GLN A 129 -14.79 -6.00 -13.34
N ILE A 130 -14.23 -4.83 -12.98
CA ILE A 130 -12.87 -4.45 -13.40
C ILE A 130 -11.83 -5.38 -12.78
N GLN A 131 -11.96 -5.70 -11.47
CA GLN A 131 -11.07 -6.65 -10.81
C GLN A 131 -11.11 -8.03 -11.49
N GLN A 132 -12.30 -8.52 -11.82
CA GLN A 132 -12.45 -9.79 -12.55
C GLN A 132 -11.79 -9.74 -13.93
N ALA A 133 -11.94 -8.64 -14.66
CA ALA A 133 -11.30 -8.47 -15.96
C ALA A 133 -9.77 -8.45 -15.85
N PHE A 134 -9.21 -7.78 -14.82
CA PHE A 134 -7.78 -7.85 -14.54
C PHE A 134 -7.34 -9.26 -14.18
N VAL A 135 -8.04 -9.96 -13.29
CA VAL A 135 -7.68 -11.35 -12.95
C VAL A 135 -7.64 -12.22 -14.20
N GLN A 136 -8.62 -12.09 -15.10
CA GLN A 136 -8.67 -12.83 -16.36
C GLN A 136 -7.47 -12.56 -17.27
N SER A 137 -6.97 -11.31 -17.36
CA SER A 137 -5.78 -11.00 -18.16
C SER A 137 -4.50 -11.59 -17.57
N TYR A 138 -4.48 -11.87 -16.26
CA TYR A 138 -3.35 -12.51 -15.58
C TYR A 138 -3.44 -14.05 -15.51
N ILE A 139 -4.59 -14.68 -15.81
CA ILE A 139 -4.72 -16.16 -15.81
C ILE A 139 -3.70 -16.84 -16.75
N PRO A 140 -3.43 -16.36 -17.97
CA PRO A 140 -2.40 -16.96 -18.84
C PRO A 140 -1.00 -16.95 -18.21
N PHE A 141 -0.71 -16.01 -17.30
CA PHE A 141 0.56 -15.93 -16.58
C PHE A 141 0.67 -16.93 -15.41
N GLN A 142 -0.42 -17.63 -15.04
CA GLN A 142 -0.36 -18.70 -14.01
C GLN A 142 0.46 -19.93 -14.45
N GLN A 143 0.89 -20.00 -15.72
CA GLN A 143 1.88 -21.00 -16.18
C GLN A 143 3.33 -20.55 -15.98
N SER A 144 3.58 -19.38 -15.39
CA SER A 144 4.88 -19.04 -14.83
C SER A 144 5.14 -20.00 -13.67
N HIS A 145 6.16 -20.84 -13.80
CA HIS A 145 6.66 -21.72 -12.75
C HIS A 145 6.60 -21.03 -11.38
N SER A 146 6.13 -21.74 -10.35
CA SER A 146 6.31 -21.30 -8.96
C SER A 146 7.77 -20.86 -8.79
N PRO A 147 8.05 -19.71 -8.17
CA PRO A 147 9.43 -19.32 -7.91
C PRO A 147 10.14 -20.50 -7.24
N ASN A 148 11.30 -20.92 -7.76
CA ASN A 148 12.02 -22.12 -7.33
C ASN A 148 12.26 -22.17 -5.81
N CYS A 149 12.18 -21.03 -5.14
CA CYS A 149 12.11 -20.89 -3.69
C CYS A 149 11.25 -19.66 -3.33
N TYR A 150 10.37 -19.80 -2.35
CA TYR A 150 9.81 -18.67 -1.61
C TYR A 150 10.77 -18.36 -0.48
N ARG A 151 11.34 -17.15 -0.43
CA ARG A 151 12.16 -16.71 0.71
C ARG A 151 11.19 -16.32 1.83
N ASP A 152 10.98 -17.25 2.75
CA ASP A 152 10.20 -16.96 3.94
C ASP A 152 11.00 -16.02 4.86
N GLU A 153 10.70 -14.73 4.78
CA GLU A 153 11.25 -13.70 5.67
C GLU A 153 10.40 -13.53 6.94
N GLU A 154 9.42 -14.41 7.18
CA GLU A 154 8.66 -14.41 8.43
C GLU A 154 9.63 -14.53 9.62
N ASN A 155 9.39 -13.72 10.64
CA ASN A 155 10.16 -13.68 11.89
C ASN A 155 11.62 -13.20 11.79
N GLN A 156 12.13 -12.73 10.64
CA GLN A 156 13.52 -12.23 10.55
C GLN A 156 13.80 -11.06 11.51
N MET A 157 12.81 -10.23 11.86
CA MET A 157 12.97 -9.22 12.92
C MET A 157 13.12 -9.84 14.31
N ILE A 158 12.43 -10.95 14.59
CA ILE A 158 12.54 -11.67 15.87
C ILE A 158 13.93 -12.30 15.99
N TYR A 159 14.41 -12.95 14.93
CA TYR A 159 15.75 -13.55 14.93
C TYR A 159 16.86 -12.51 15.08
N ASP A 160 16.74 -11.36 14.42
CA ASP A 160 17.75 -10.30 14.56
C ASP A 160 17.71 -9.64 15.95
N LEU A 161 16.52 -9.51 16.56
CA LEU A 161 16.41 -9.11 17.97
C LEU A 161 17.15 -10.11 18.88
N GLN A 162 16.98 -11.41 18.66
CA GLN A 162 17.67 -12.43 19.44
C GLN A 162 19.19 -12.38 19.25
N ARG A 163 19.67 -12.16 18.03
CA ARG A 163 21.10 -11.99 17.74
C ARG A 163 21.67 -10.76 18.43
N PHE A 164 20.93 -9.65 18.42
CA PHE A 164 21.30 -8.44 19.16
C PHE A 164 21.40 -8.68 20.66
N LEU A 165 20.37 -9.29 21.29
CA LEU A 165 20.40 -9.60 22.72
C LEU A 165 21.52 -10.58 23.08
N ARG A 166 21.77 -11.59 22.24
CA ARG A 166 22.88 -12.54 22.43
C ARG A 166 24.24 -11.85 22.34
N TYR A 167 24.42 -10.92 21.41
CA TYR A 167 25.63 -10.11 21.31
C TYR A 167 25.87 -9.32 22.61
N LEU A 168 24.83 -8.69 23.16
CA LEU A 168 24.93 -7.96 24.45
C LEU A 168 25.21 -8.86 25.66
N GLN A 169 24.89 -10.16 25.60
CA GLN A 169 25.25 -11.11 26.65
C GLN A 169 26.70 -11.56 26.58
N GLN A 170 27.30 -11.54 25.38
CA GLN A 170 28.64 -12.06 25.11
C GLN A 170 29.70 -10.97 25.18
N ASP A 171 29.35 -9.76 24.76
CA ASP A 171 30.28 -8.63 24.62
C ASP A 171 29.88 -7.44 25.49
N ILE A 172 30.88 -6.77 26.07
CA ILE A 172 30.68 -5.51 26.78
C ILE A 172 30.47 -4.40 25.74
N VAL A 173 29.24 -3.91 25.61
CA VAL A 173 28.90 -2.85 24.66
C VAL A 173 28.95 -1.48 25.31
N ARG A 174 29.78 -0.59 24.75
CA ARG A 174 29.97 0.77 25.24
C ARG A 174 29.03 1.73 24.51
N LEU A 175 28.59 2.75 25.23
CA LEU A 175 27.82 3.88 24.71
C LEU A 175 28.67 5.15 24.74
N THR A 176 28.51 5.99 23.72
CA THR A 176 29.10 7.33 23.67
C THR A 176 28.36 8.26 24.62
N GLN A 177 28.86 9.50 24.77
CA GLN A 177 28.16 10.55 25.54
C GLN A 177 26.75 10.81 24.99
N ASP A 178 26.56 10.68 23.68
CA ASP A 178 25.27 10.82 22.98
C ASP A 178 24.41 9.54 23.03
N GLN A 179 24.75 8.57 23.89
CA GLN A 179 24.06 7.28 24.05
C GLN A 179 24.05 6.39 22.78
N ALA A 180 24.94 6.65 21.82
CA ALA A 180 25.12 5.80 20.65
C ALA A 180 26.09 4.65 20.95
N ILE A 181 25.82 3.45 20.44
CA ILE A 181 26.79 2.34 20.48
C ILE A 181 28.03 2.74 19.69
N TYR A 182 29.22 2.43 20.23
CA TYR A 182 30.47 2.71 19.56
C TYR A 182 30.50 2.10 18.15
N ARG A 183 30.96 2.90 17.18
CA ARG A 183 30.85 2.62 15.73
C ARG A 183 31.33 1.23 15.31
N GLN A 184 32.42 0.73 15.90
CA GLN A 184 32.95 -0.60 15.58
C GLN A 184 32.02 -1.71 16.07
N GLN A 185 31.56 -1.62 17.32
CA GLN A 185 30.62 -2.58 17.91
C GLN A 185 29.28 -2.54 17.19
N PHE A 186 28.82 -1.34 16.82
CA PHE A 186 27.58 -1.20 16.06
C PHE A 186 27.66 -1.89 14.69
N LYS A 187 28.78 -1.75 13.96
CA LYS A 187 29.00 -2.49 12.71
C LYS A 187 29.01 -4.00 12.90
N GLN A 188 29.62 -4.49 13.98
CA GLN A 188 29.65 -5.92 14.30
C GLN A 188 28.25 -6.45 14.57
N ILE A 189 27.42 -5.71 15.31
CA ILE A 189 26.01 -6.08 15.55
C ILE A 189 25.25 -6.18 14.23
N LEU A 190 25.34 -5.16 13.37
CA LEU A 190 24.65 -5.17 12.06
C LEU A 190 25.11 -6.31 11.14
N GLN A 191 26.37 -6.76 11.25
CA GLN A 191 26.86 -7.90 10.47
C GLN A 191 26.23 -9.24 10.88
N THR A 192 25.64 -9.34 12.08
CA THR A 192 24.91 -10.54 12.52
C THR A 192 23.48 -10.60 11.97
N PHE A 193 22.97 -9.51 11.40
CA PHE A 193 21.58 -9.38 10.99
C PHE A 193 21.34 -10.04 9.63
N ALA A 194 20.15 -10.63 9.47
CA ALA A 194 19.76 -11.31 8.22
C ALA A 194 19.45 -10.30 7.11
N ILE A 195 18.94 -9.13 7.50
CA ILE A 195 18.72 -8.00 6.58
C ILE A 195 19.81 -6.96 6.87
N PRO A 196 20.72 -6.72 5.92
CA PRO A 196 21.81 -5.78 6.11
C PRO A 196 21.29 -4.34 6.18
N GLU A 197 21.84 -3.56 7.12
CA GLU A 197 21.67 -2.11 7.17
C GLU A 197 23.04 -1.43 7.22
N GLU A 198 23.11 -0.21 6.71
CA GLU A 198 24.29 0.64 6.87
C GLU A 198 24.12 1.62 8.04
N PRO A 199 25.18 1.94 8.79
CA PRO A 199 25.15 3.04 9.74
C PRO A 199 24.76 4.36 9.05
N ILE A 200 24.07 5.24 9.80
CA ILE A 200 23.70 6.57 9.28
C ILE A 200 24.96 7.31 8.81
N LYS A 201 24.94 7.79 7.57
CA LYS A 201 25.94 8.71 7.03
C LYS A 201 25.54 10.12 7.48
N SER A 202 26.48 10.89 8.04
CA SER A 202 26.20 12.23 8.57
C SER A 202 25.67 13.17 7.48
N GLY A 203 24.59 13.89 7.76
CA GLY A 203 24.12 15.02 6.95
C GLY A 203 22.82 14.74 6.19
N GLY A 204 21.69 15.05 6.82
CA GLY A 204 20.39 15.13 6.15
C GLY A 204 19.23 15.15 7.15
N PRO A 205 18.13 15.87 6.85
CA PRO A 205 16.91 15.77 7.65
C PRO A 205 16.37 14.34 7.58
N ARG A 206 16.28 13.67 8.74
CA ARG A 206 15.65 12.36 8.87
C ARG A 206 14.31 12.53 9.57
N PHE A 207 13.30 11.87 9.03
CA PHE A 207 12.00 11.70 9.68
C PHE A 207 11.91 10.28 10.20
N GLY A 208 11.48 10.11 11.44
CA GLY A 208 11.35 8.80 12.08
C GLY A 208 10.62 8.91 13.41
N PHE A 209 10.15 7.77 13.88
CA PHE A 209 9.52 7.61 15.19
C PHE A 209 10.41 6.69 16.05
N GLY A 210 10.35 6.86 17.37
CA GLY A 210 11.20 6.11 18.31
C GLY A 210 12.27 6.99 18.97
N ARG A 211 12.92 6.48 20.01
CA ARG A 211 13.92 7.23 20.77
C ARG A 211 15.21 7.38 19.99
N MET A 212 15.68 6.31 19.35
CA MET A 212 17.02 6.26 18.75
C MET A 212 17.05 6.45 17.23
N TYR A 213 15.96 6.91 16.61
CA TYR A 213 15.85 7.04 15.15
C TYR A 213 16.91 7.97 14.53
N HIS A 214 17.42 8.92 15.31
CA HIS A 214 18.42 9.89 14.87
C HIS A 214 19.85 9.33 14.94
N LEU A 215 20.08 8.27 15.71
CA LEU A 215 21.39 7.63 15.91
C LEU A 215 21.56 6.37 15.06
N TYR A 216 20.47 5.65 14.76
CA TYR A 216 20.51 4.35 14.10
C TYR A 216 19.63 4.26 12.83
N PRO A 217 19.99 3.39 11.86
CA PRO A 217 19.14 3.04 10.73
C PRO A 217 17.80 2.47 11.20
N ASN A 218 16.81 2.50 10.30
CA ASN A 218 15.40 2.40 10.67
C ASN A 218 15.05 1.12 11.42
N ARG A 219 15.51 -0.04 10.94
CA ARG A 219 15.15 -1.34 11.53
C ARG A 219 15.91 -1.57 12.84
N PHE A 220 17.21 -1.27 12.89
CA PHE A 220 17.95 -1.34 14.15
C PHE A 220 17.37 -0.41 15.22
N SER A 221 17.01 0.83 14.87
CA SER A 221 16.39 1.76 15.82
C SER A 221 15.09 1.18 16.41
N LEU A 222 14.25 0.57 15.57
CA LEU A 222 13.02 -0.08 16.01
C LEU A 222 13.31 -1.22 17.00
N LEU A 223 14.26 -2.10 16.66
CA LEU A 223 14.65 -3.21 17.53
C LEU A 223 15.22 -2.72 18.86
N TYR A 224 16.05 -1.69 18.82
CA TYR A 224 16.65 -1.07 20.00
C TYR A 224 15.58 -0.46 20.91
N ASP A 225 14.71 0.36 20.36
CA ASP A 225 13.66 1.05 21.12
C ASP A 225 12.65 0.05 21.70
N TYR A 226 12.29 -0.98 20.94
CA TYR A 226 11.45 -2.08 21.42
C TYR A 226 12.13 -2.83 22.58
N ALA A 227 13.39 -3.25 22.42
CA ALA A 227 14.13 -3.94 23.46
C ALA A 227 14.26 -3.09 24.73
N TYR A 228 14.45 -1.78 24.60
CA TYR A 228 14.51 -0.89 25.75
C TYR A 228 13.15 -0.79 26.44
N TYR A 229 12.08 -0.57 25.67
CA TYR A 229 10.72 -0.40 26.21
C TYR A 229 10.23 -1.66 26.95
N GLU A 230 10.48 -2.83 26.37
CA GLU A 230 10.20 -4.14 26.98
C GLU A 230 11.18 -4.51 28.11
N LYS A 231 12.12 -3.60 28.44
CA LYS A 231 13.13 -3.78 29.48
C LYS A 231 14.02 -5.00 29.23
N TYR A 232 14.26 -5.34 27.97
CA TYR A 232 15.21 -6.38 27.58
C TYR A 232 16.65 -5.89 27.69
N ILE A 233 16.86 -4.62 27.39
CA ILE A 233 18.15 -3.95 27.52
C ILE A 233 18.05 -2.80 28.52
N LEU A 234 19.19 -2.46 29.12
CA LEU A 234 19.35 -1.32 30.00
C LEU A 234 20.60 -0.54 29.60
N GLU A 235 20.50 0.79 29.66
CA GLU A 235 21.62 1.71 29.49
C GLU A 235 22.04 2.16 30.88
N ASP A 236 23.26 1.83 31.31
CA ASP A 236 23.75 2.20 32.63
C ASP A 236 25.24 2.57 32.59
N GLN A 237 25.59 3.68 33.23
CA GLN A 237 26.97 4.19 33.35
C GLN A 237 27.81 4.18 32.05
N GLY A 238 27.17 4.44 30.90
CA GLY A 238 27.85 4.45 29.60
C GLY A 238 28.04 3.06 28.97
N TYR A 239 27.33 2.06 29.47
CA TYR A 239 27.30 0.70 28.94
C TYR A 239 25.87 0.28 28.58
N LEU A 240 25.79 -0.66 27.66
CA LEU A 240 24.55 -1.30 27.24
C LEU A 240 24.61 -2.79 27.59
N GLY A 241 23.61 -3.26 28.33
CA GLY A 241 23.54 -4.66 28.76
C GLY A 241 22.13 -5.21 28.74
N VAL A 242 22.01 -6.54 28.86
CA VAL A 242 20.73 -7.25 28.99
C VAL A 242 20.28 -7.24 30.45
N THR A 243 18.98 -7.11 30.71
CA THR A 243 18.44 -7.15 32.08
C THR A 243 18.39 -8.58 32.65
N PHE A 244 18.58 -8.72 33.97
CA PHE A 244 18.52 -10.00 34.68
C PHE A 244 17.17 -10.74 34.57
N TYR A 245 16.08 -10.04 34.24
CA TYR A 245 14.73 -10.62 34.07
C TYR A 245 14.60 -11.54 32.83
N LEU A 246 15.59 -11.52 31.92
CA LEU A 246 15.58 -12.32 30.70
C LEU A 246 16.24 -13.70 30.82
N ALA A 247 17.04 -13.95 31.86
CA ALA A 247 17.73 -15.24 32.03
C ALA A 247 16.78 -16.46 32.05
N PRO A 248 15.54 -16.39 32.59
CA PRO A 248 14.59 -17.51 32.54
C PRO A 248 13.62 -17.48 31.35
N LYS A 249 13.35 -16.31 30.75
CA LYS A 249 12.36 -16.16 29.66
C LYS A 249 12.94 -16.54 28.29
N LEU A 250 14.25 -16.38 28.11
CA LEU A 250 14.99 -16.92 26.97
C LEU A 250 15.42 -18.35 27.29
N ASN A 251 14.46 -19.25 27.55
CA ASN A 251 14.72 -20.68 27.40
C ASN A 251 14.84 -20.97 25.89
N LEU A 252 15.99 -20.58 25.34
CA LEU A 252 16.34 -20.71 23.93
C LEU A 252 16.26 -22.17 23.44
N SER A 253 16.17 -23.15 24.36
CA SER A 253 15.89 -24.55 24.06
C SER A 253 14.54 -24.80 23.40
N ASN A 254 13.52 -23.97 23.61
CA ASN A 254 12.18 -24.19 23.04
C ASN A 254 11.94 -23.49 21.69
N LEU A 255 12.92 -22.74 21.19
CA LEU A 255 12.94 -22.16 19.83
C LEU A 255 14.01 -22.81 18.94
N LEU A 256 14.64 -23.89 19.44
CA LEU A 256 15.66 -24.70 18.77
C LEU A 256 15.06 -25.99 18.18
N TYR A 257 14.05 -25.85 17.32
CA TYR A 257 13.83 -26.89 16.31
C TYR A 257 14.26 -26.34 14.95
N PRO A 258 15.20 -26.99 14.27
CA PRO A 258 15.47 -26.70 12.87
C PRO A 258 14.28 -27.26 12.08
N VAL A 259 13.67 -26.42 11.24
CA VAL A 259 12.95 -26.97 10.09
C VAL A 259 14.04 -27.36 9.09
N GLU A 260 14.06 -28.65 8.73
CA GLU A 260 14.89 -29.22 7.65
C GLU A 260 14.71 -28.47 6.33
#